data_AF-A0A7X3WEJ1-F1
#
_entry.id   AF-A0A7X3WEJ1-F1
#
_cell.length_a   1.000
_cell.length_b   1.000
_cell.length_c   1.000
_cell.angle_alpha   90.00
_cell.angle_beta   90.00
_cell.angle_gamma   90.00
#
_symmetry.space_group_name_H-M   'P 1'
#
loop_
_entity.id
_entity.type
_entity.pdbx_description
1 polymer ?
#
loop_
_entity_poly.entity_id
_entity_poly.type
_entity_poly.pdbx_seq_one_letter_code
_entity_poly.pdbx_strand_id
1 'polypeptide(L)'
;MSRRFDIKCNPHPAFILDTLLISKYNSTTSDTSKITKSRRNNMLEEIGTTAGEIWHYLEKHDEASVGKLTQELKKTERMVLLGIGWLAREGKLKTEKRNRATYFMLNTASASNIEEHAA
;
A
#
# COMPACT_ATOMS: atom_id res chain seq x y z
N MET A 1 -14.86 20.91 18.33
CA MET A 1 -15.00 21.27 16.91
C MET A 1 -14.18 20.31 16.08
N SER A 2 -14.82 19.23 15.66
CA SER A 2 -14.22 18.12 14.93
C SER A 2 -13.89 18.56 13.51
N ARG A 3 -12.59 18.57 13.15
CA ARG A 3 -12.21 18.72 11.74
C ARG A 3 -12.44 17.37 11.07
N ARG A 4 -13.57 17.28 10.38
CA ARG A 4 -13.86 16.26 9.38
C ARG A 4 -12.84 16.46 8.26
N PHE A 5 -11.73 15.72 8.28
CA PHE A 5 -10.89 15.58 7.09
C PHE A 5 -11.64 14.66 6.15
N ASP A 6 -12.59 15.23 5.40
CA ASP A 6 -13.12 14.59 4.22
C ASP A 6 -12.00 14.61 3.17
N ILE A 7 -11.05 13.68 3.31
CA ILE A 7 -10.24 13.24 2.19
C ILE A 7 -11.28 12.62 1.25
N LYS A 8 -11.76 13.39 0.27
CA LYS A 8 -12.39 12.82 -0.93
C LYS A 8 -11.33 11.95 -1.59
N CYS A 9 -11.21 10.71 -1.12
CA CYS A 9 -10.57 9.63 -1.83
C CYS A 9 -11.40 9.44 -3.09
N ASN A 10 -11.06 10.18 -4.14
CA ASN A 10 -11.65 10.00 -5.44
C ASN A 10 -11.15 8.62 -5.92
N PRO A 11 -12.02 7.61 -6.09
CA PRO A 11 -11.59 6.30 -6.54
C PRO A 11 -11.25 6.46 -8.03
N HIS A 12 -9.99 6.75 -8.35
CA HIS A 12 -9.57 6.61 -9.74
C HIS A 12 -9.45 5.11 -10.02
N PRO A 13 -10.24 4.57 -10.98
CA PRO A 13 -10.39 3.14 -11.22
C PRO A 13 -9.05 2.41 -11.32
N ALA A 14 -9.04 1.22 -10.72
CA ALA A 14 -8.08 0.18 -11.00
C ALA A 14 -7.74 0.16 -12.49
N PHE A 15 -6.45 0.19 -12.78
CA PHE A 15 -5.75 -0.78 -13.62
C PHE A 15 -6.66 -1.81 -14.35
N ILE A 16 -7.48 -1.33 -15.29
CA ILE A 16 -7.89 -2.08 -16.45
C ILE A 16 -7.17 -1.38 -17.59
N LEU A 17 -6.36 -2.15 -18.32
CA LEU A 17 -5.75 -1.71 -19.56
C LEU A 17 -6.86 -1.14 -20.46
N ASP A 18 -6.91 0.19 -20.60
CA ASP A 18 -7.54 0.77 -21.77
C ASP A 18 -6.62 0.48 -22.95
N THR A 19 -6.98 -0.60 -23.61
CA THR A 19 -6.28 -1.21 -24.72
C THR A 19 -6.63 -0.40 -25.95
N LEU A 20 -6.16 0.85 -26.06
CA LEU A 20 -6.06 1.61 -27.33
C LEU A 20 -5.46 3.04 -27.23
N LEU A 21 -4.54 3.31 -26.29
CA LEU A 21 -3.71 4.53 -26.40
C LEU A 21 -2.25 4.37 -25.99
N ILE A 22 -1.70 3.16 -26.14
CA ILE A 22 -0.25 2.87 -26.03
C ILE A 22 0.29 2.44 -27.41
N SER A 23 -0.08 3.18 -28.46
CA SER A 23 0.55 3.03 -29.79
C SER A 23 1.27 4.30 -30.25
N LYS A 24 0.83 5.48 -29.78
CA LYS A 24 1.50 6.75 -30.13
C LYS A 24 2.74 7.09 -29.32
N TYR A 25 3.01 6.44 -28.18
CA TYR A 25 4.16 6.75 -27.33
C TYR A 25 5.33 5.77 -27.53
N ASN A 26 5.69 5.45 -28.78
CA ASN A 26 6.83 4.59 -29.11
C ASN A 26 7.60 5.06 -30.35
N SER A 27 7.87 6.36 -30.46
CA SER A 27 8.81 6.89 -31.48
C SER A 27 9.73 7.92 -30.85
N THR A 28 11.04 7.65 -30.93
CA THR A 28 12.21 8.47 -30.53
C THR A 28 12.58 8.50 -29.05
N THR A 29 13.60 7.71 -28.69
CA THR A 29 14.84 8.14 -27.99
C THR A 29 15.74 6.93 -27.80
N SER A 30 16.50 6.63 -28.85
CA SER A 30 17.68 5.77 -28.81
C SER A 30 18.78 6.46 -27.98
N ASP A 31 19.39 5.67 -27.09
CA ASP A 31 20.76 5.80 -26.56
C ASP A 31 21.09 6.49 -25.23
N THR A 32 20.16 7.05 -24.44
CA THR A 32 20.45 7.43 -23.03
C THR A 32 19.33 7.09 -22.01
N SER A 33 18.44 6.14 -22.32
CA SER A 33 17.26 5.83 -21.47
C SER A 33 17.38 4.56 -20.59
N LYS A 34 18.45 3.76 -20.73
CA LYS A 34 18.57 2.45 -20.03
C LYS A 34 19.06 2.54 -18.58
N ILE A 35 19.86 3.55 -18.21
CA ILE A 35 20.48 3.67 -16.87
C ILE A 35 19.50 4.20 -15.79
N THR A 36 18.56 5.08 -16.15
CA THR A 36 17.63 5.73 -15.19
C THR A 36 16.29 4.99 -15.02
N LYS A 37 16.01 4.02 -15.89
CA LYS A 37 14.80 3.18 -15.86
C LYS A 37 14.96 1.99 -14.91
N SER A 38 16.12 1.34 -14.91
CA SER A 38 16.40 0.15 -14.09
C SER A 38 16.39 0.46 -12.58
N ARG A 39 16.99 1.56 -12.13
CA ARG A 39 17.02 1.95 -10.71
C ARG A 39 15.64 2.24 -10.11
N ARG A 40 14.72 2.79 -10.91
CA ARG A 40 13.35 3.13 -10.45
C ARG A 40 12.45 1.91 -10.37
N ASN A 41 12.62 0.96 -11.30
CA ASN A 41 11.88 -0.30 -11.29
C ASN A 41 12.21 -1.11 -10.02
N ASN A 42 13.49 -1.21 -9.67
CA ASN A 42 13.93 -1.96 -8.49
C ASN A 42 13.39 -1.40 -7.17
N MET A 43 13.28 -0.07 -7.05
CA MET A 43 12.75 0.56 -5.83
C MET A 43 11.24 0.38 -5.68
N LEU A 44 10.49 0.44 -6.78
CA LEU A 44 9.04 0.20 -6.74
C LEU A 44 8.72 -1.26 -6.40
N GLU A 45 9.50 -2.21 -6.94
CA GLU A 45 9.41 -3.63 -6.59
C GLU A 45 9.67 -3.84 -5.09
N GLU A 46 10.73 -3.23 -4.54
CA GLU A 46 11.05 -3.33 -3.11
C GLU A 46 9.93 -2.76 -2.21
N ILE A 47 9.31 -1.65 -2.61
CA ILE A 47 8.15 -1.07 -1.90
C ILE A 47 6.97 -2.05 -1.94
N GLY A 48 6.70 -2.66 -3.10
CA GLY A 48 5.64 -3.66 -3.25
C GLY A 48 5.88 -4.90 -2.39
N THR A 49 7.11 -5.43 -2.37
CA THR A 49 7.50 -6.54 -1.50
C THR A 49 7.34 -6.17 -0.03
N THR A 50 7.79 -4.98 0.37
CA THR A 50 7.66 -4.50 1.75
C THR A 50 6.19 -4.33 2.14
N ALA A 51 5.33 -3.83 1.24
CA ALA A 51 3.89 -3.74 1.47
C ALA A 51 3.26 -5.11 1.71
N GLY A 52 3.67 -6.12 0.94
CA GLY A 52 3.26 -7.51 1.14
C GLY A 52 3.67 -8.03 2.52
N GLU A 53 4.93 -7.84 2.92
CA GLU A 53 5.43 -8.23 4.25
C GLU A 53 4.63 -7.57 5.39
N ILE A 54 4.33 -6.28 5.27
CA ILE A 54 3.51 -5.53 6.26
C ILE A 54 2.10 -6.12 6.34
N TRP A 55 1.47 -6.41 5.20
CA TRP A 55 0.13 -6.98 5.17
C TRP A 55 0.08 -8.34 5.88
N HIS A 56 1.04 -9.24 5.60
CA HIS A 56 1.13 -10.54 6.27
C HIS A 56 1.43 -10.41 7.77
N TYR A 57 2.21 -9.41 8.17
CA TYR A 57 2.45 -9.13 9.59
C TYR A 57 1.16 -8.70 10.29
N LEU A 58 0.41 -7.77 9.69
CA LEU A 58 -0.85 -7.28 10.25
C LEU A 58 -1.95 -8.34 10.27
N GLU A 59 -1.96 -9.28 9.31
CA GLU A 59 -2.86 -10.44 9.33
C GLU A 59 -2.63 -11.34 10.54
N LYS A 60 -1.39 -11.46 11.02
CA LYS A 60 -1.02 -12.32 12.15
C LYS A 60 -1.10 -11.64 13.52
N HIS A 61 -0.93 -10.33 13.56
CA HIS A 61 -0.75 -9.57 14.81
C HIS A 61 -1.84 -8.52 15.07
N ASP A 62 -2.87 -8.45 14.20
CA ASP A 62 -4.02 -7.53 14.18
C ASP A 62 -3.68 -6.03 14.05
N GLU A 63 -2.74 -5.54 14.85
CA GLU A 63 -2.33 -4.14 14.88
C GLU A 63 -0.82 -3.95 15.08
N ALA A 64 -0.27 -2.91 14.44
CA ALA A 64 1.13 -2.56 14.62
C ALA A 64 1.36 -1.05 14.47
N SER A 65 2.37 -0.53 15.19
CA SER A 65 2.90 0.82 14.98
C SER A 65 4.06 0.80 13.98
N VAL A 66 4.41 1.95 13.41
CA VAL A 66 5.57 2.06 12.49
C VAL A 66 6.85 1.54 13.14
N GLY A 67 7.10 1.92 14.39
CA GLY A 67 8.28 1.45 15.13
C GLY A 67 8.34 -0.07 15.27
N LYS A 68 7.20 -0.70 15.59
CA LYS A 68 7.12 -2.17 15.69
C LYS A 68 7.39 -2.83 14.33
N LEU A 69 6.76 -2.34 13.26
CA LEU A 69 6.98 -2.83 11.90
C LEU A 69 8.44 -2.70 11.45
N THR A 70 9.12 -1.59 11.79
CA THR A 70 10.54 -1.41 11.45
C THR A 70 11.45 -2.41 12.16
N GLN A 71 11.15 -2.74 13.42
CA GLN A 71 11.93 -3.71 14.20
C GLN A 71 11.71 -5.14 13.71
N GLU A 72 10.46 -5.52 13.48
CA GLU A 72 10.07 -6.89 13.11
C GLU A 72 10.46 -7.25 11.68
N LEU A 73 10.22 -6.33 10.73
CA LEU A 73 10.55 -6.54 9.32
C LEU A 73 12.02 -6.23 9.00
N LYS A 74 12.77 -5.68 9.97
CA LYS A 74 14.17 -5.23 9.80
C LYS A 74 14.34 -4.30 8.59
N LYS A 75 13.31 -3.50 8.31
CA LYS A 75 13.29 -2.51 7.21
C LYS A 75 13.50 -1.10 7.75
N THR A 76 13.94 -0.21 6.87
CA THR A 76 14.03 1.21 7.20
C THR A 76 12.63 1.80 7.38
N GLU A 77 12.51 2.80 8.26
CA GLU A 77 11.25 3.54 8.49
C GLU A 77 10.66 4.07 7.18
N ARG A 78 11.51 4.58 6.28
CA ARG A 78 11.11 5.03 4.95
C ARG A 78 10.40 3.94 4.15
N MET A 79 10.96 2.72 4.09
CA MET A 79 10.35 1.62 3.33
C MET A 79 9.04 1.16 3.96
N VAL A 80 8.97 1.13 5.29
CA VAL A 80 7.73 0.80 5.99
C VAL A 80 6.64 1.83 5.68
N LEU A 81 6.96 3.13 5.74
CA LEU A 81 6.00 4.20 5.42
C LEU A 81 5.55 4.17 3.96
N LEU A 82 6.46 3.85 3.02
CA LEU A 82 6.11 3.69 1.61
C LEU A 82 5.19 2.49 1.38
N GLY A 83 5.48 1.35 2.04
CA GLY A 83 4.62 0.16 1.99
C GLY A 83 3.25 0.40 2.61
N ILE A 84 3.19 1.09 3.75
CA ILE A 84 1.93 1.55 4.36
C ILE A 84 1.16 2.45 3.38
N GLY A 85 1.84 3.41 2.73
CA GLY A 85 1.22 4.28 1.72
C GLY A 85 0.65 3.51 0.54
N TRP A 86 1.33 2.45 0.10
CA TRP A 86 0.84 1.54 -0.94
C TRP A 86 -0.47 0.87 -0.53
N LEU A 87 -0.52 0.28 0.66
CA LEU A 87 -1.72 -0.38 1.19
C LEU A 87 -2.87 0.60 1.48
N ALA A 88 -2.53 1.82 1.93
CA ALA A 88 -3.51 2.88 2.20
C ALA A 88 -4.19 3.36 0.92
N ARG A 89 -3.45 3.44 -0.20
CA ARG A 89 -4.02 3.76 -1.53
C ARG A 89 -5.07 2.73 -1.95
N GLU A 90 -4.86 1.46 -1.63
CA GLU A 90 -5.80 0.38 -1.92
C GLU A 90 -6.95 0.28 -0.90
N GLY A 91 -6.96 1.10 0.15
CA GLY A 91 -8.00 1.08 1.19
C GLY A 91 -7.97 -0.16 2.08
N LYS A 92 -6.84 -0.89 2.11
CA LYS A 92 -6.66 -2.13 2.89
C LYS A 92 -6.31 -1.89 4.36
N LEU A 93 -5.95 -0.66 4.72
CA LEU A 93 -5.56 -0.29 6.07
C LEU A 93 -6.60 0.60 6.76
N LYS A 94 -6.81 0.33 8.04
CA LYS A 94 -7.44 1.21 9.01
C LYS A 94 -6.36 1.81 9.90
N THR A 95 -6.51 3.09 10.26
CA THR A 95 -5.57 3.77 11.16
C THR A 95 -6.27 4.21 12.43
N GLU A 96 -5.60 4.05 13.55
CA GLU A 96 -6.08 4.49 14.85
C GLU A 96 -4.98 5.31 15.54
N LYS A 97 -5.33 6.52 15.98
CA LYS A 97 -4.41 7.36 16.74
C LYS A 97 -4.62 7.12 18.22
N ARG A 98 -3.64 6.50 18.88
CA ARG A 98 -3.63 6.30 20.34
C ARG A 98 -2.55 7.18 20.95
N ASN A 99 -2.97 8.20 21.69
CA ASN A 99 -2.10 9.20 22.32
C ASN A 99 -1.18 9.91 21.28
N ARG A 100 0.13 9.60 21.29
CA ARG A 100 1.14 10.15 20.37
C ARG A 100 1.52 9.21 19.23
N ALA A 101 1.03 7.97 19.24
CA ALA A 101 1.37 6.95 18.26
C ALA A 101 0.18 6.65 17.33
N THR A 102 0.50 6.27 16.09
CA THR A 102 -0.47 5.79 15.10
C THR A 102 -0.31 4.29 14.93
N TYR A 103 -1.42 3.58 15.05
CA TYR A 103 -1.52 2.14 14.85
C TYR A 103 -2.22 1.86 13.52
N PHE A 104 -1.76 0.82 12.83
CA PHE A 104 -2.29 0.35 11.56
C PHE A 104 -2.89 -1.04 11.76
N MET A 105 -4.04 -1.27 11.15
CA MET A 105 -4.81 -2.51 11.23
C MET A 105 -5.32 -2.86 9.84
N LEU A 106 -5.63 -4.13 9.57
CA LEU A 106 -6.31 -4.49 8.33
C LEU A 106 -7.78 -4.04 8.36
N ASN A 107 -8.27 -3.60 7.21
CA ASN A 107 -9.68 -3.29 7.02
C ASN A 107 -10.46 -4.61 6.82
N THR A 108 -10.98 -5.19 7.90
CA THR A 108 -11.68 -6.49 7.91
C THR A 108 -13.12 -6.44 7.39
N ALA A 109 -13.56 -5.31 6.81
CA ALA A 109 -14.91 -5.13 6.28
C ALA A 109 -15.28 -6.13 5.14
N SER A 110 -14.31 -6.89 4.61
CA SER A 110 -14.54 -7.92 3.59
C SER A 110 -14.56 -9.36 4.13
N ALA A 111 -14.32 -9.59 5.43
CA ALA A 111 -14.13 -10.94 5.99
C ALA A 111 -15.36 -11.53 6.71
N SER A 112 -16.47 -10.79 6.85
CA SER A 112 -17.62 -11.23 7.65
C SER A 112 -18.76 -11.87 6.85
N ASN A 113 -18.45 -12.62 5.78
CA ASN A 113 -19.41 -13.50 5.12
C ASN A 113 -18.86 -14.94 5.09
N ILE A 114 -18.69 -15.57 6.26
CA ILE A 114 -18.66 -17.03 6.34
C ILE A 114 -19.65 -17.43 7.44
N GLU A 115 -20.85 -17.71 6.95
CA GLU A 115 -21.92 -18.57 7.45
C GLU A 115 -21.84 -19.04 8.91
N GLU A 116 -22.65 -18.37 9.72
CA GLU A 116 -23.39 -18.96 10.82
C GLU A 116 -24.28 -20.10 10.29
N HIS A 117 -23.75 -21.32 10.18
CA HIS A 117 -24.55 -22.53 9.99
C HIS A 117 -23.83 -23.77 10.56
N ALA A 118 -23.92 -23.92 11.88
CA ALA A 118 -23.84 -25.23 12.53
C ALA A 118 -24.97 -25.30 13.55
N ALA A 119 -26.11 -25.79 13.06
CA ALA A 119 -27.23 -26.28 13.86
C ALA A 119 -26.88 -27.66 14.43
#